data_AF-A0A931VXS5-F1
#
_entry.id   AF-A0A931VXS5-F1
#
_cell.length_a   1.000
_cell.length_b   1.000
_cell.length_c   1.000
_cell.angle_alpha   90.00
_cell.angle_beta   90.00
_cell.angle_gamma   90.00
#
_symmetry.space_group_name_H-M   'P 1'
#
loop_
_entity.id
_entity.type
_entity.pdbx_description
1 polymer ?
#
loop_
_entity_poly.entity_id
_entity_poly.type
_entity_poly.pdbx_seq_one_letter_code
_entity_poly.pdbx_strand_id
1 'polypeptide(L)'
;MKFLDKEEKELVESYEKGEWKPIKKKDQKVYVKAAKESISKSKRINIRLTSKDYHDIQVKAVEEGIPYQTLISSIIHKYNKGELKSKQT
;
A
#
# COMPACT_ATOMS: atom_id res chain seq x y z
N MET A 1 -6.91 -2.83 22.76
CA MET A 1 -6.58 -2.67 21.32
C MET A 1 -5.28 -3.42 21.08
N LYS A 2 -5.18 -4.30 20.07
CA LYS A 2 -3.96 -5.07 19.79
C LYS A 2 -3.23 -4.37 18.64
N PHE A 3 -2.16 -3.66 18.94
CA PHE A 3 -1.34 -2.94 17.96
C PHE A 3 -0.47 -3.97 17.21
N LEU A 4 -0.36 -3.86 15.88
CA LEU A 4 0.33 -4.84 15.04
C LEU A 4 1.86 -4.63 15.06
N ASP A 5 2.30 -3.40 15.32
CA ASP A 5 3.71 -3.06 15.50
C ASP A 5 3.93 -1.92 16.52
N LYS A 6 5.22 -1.62 16.78
CA LYS A 6 5.65 -0.60 17.75
C LYS A 6 5.39 0.82 17.24
N GLU A 7 5.43 1.03 15.92
CA GLU A 7 5.19 2.34 15.30
C GLU A 7 3.72 2.76 15.41
N GLU A 8 2.80 1.83 15.17
CA GLU A 8 1.36 2.04 15.34
C GLU A 8 1.00 2.41 16.78
N LYS A 9 1.62 1.73 17.74
CA LYS A 9 1.40 2.01 19.17
C LYS A 9 1.90 3.41 19.54
N GLU A 10 3.11 3.77 19.11
CA GLU A 10 3.69 5.10 19.36
C GLU A 10 2.87 6.21 18.69
N LEU A 11 2.34 5.97 17.48
CA LEU A 11 1.47 6.91 16.77
C LEU A 11 0.18 7.18 17.55
N VAL A 12 -0.49 6.12 18.04
CA VAL A 12 -1.75 6.24 18.79
C VAL A 12 -1.52 6.93 20.14
N GLU A 13 -0.46 6.57 20.85
CA GLU A 13 -0.10 7.22 22.11
C GLU A 13 0.20 8.72 21.92
N SER A 14 0.89 9.11 20.83
CA SER A 14 1.16 10.53 20.52
C SER A 14 -0.12 11.33 20.24
N TYR A 15 -1.13 10.68 19.63
CA TYR A 15 -2.43 11.28 19.36
C TYR A 15 -3.24 11.45 20.64
N GLU A 16 -3.29 10.43 21.50
CA GLU A 16 -3.99 10.48 22.79
C GLU A 16 -3.36 11.48 23.77
N LYS A 17 -2.04 11.68 23.70
CA LYS A 17 -1.32 12.71 24.47
C LYS A 17 -1.60 14.14 24.01
N GLY A 18 -2.35 14.34 22.93
CA GLY A 18 -2.75 15.66 22.45
C GLY A 18 -1.58 16.49 21.91
N GLU A 19 -0.49 15.84 21.51
CA GLU A 19 0.73 16.50 20.99
C GLU A 19 0.50 17.13 19.60
N TRP A 20 -0.59 16.76 18.94
CA TRP A 20 -0.92 17.14 17.57
C TRP A 20 -1.58 18.52 17.55
N LYS A 21 -0.91 19.49 16.92
CA LYS A 21 -1.45 20.84 16.71
C LYS A 21 -2.16 20.91 15.35
N PRO A 22 -3.38 21.46 15.28
CA PRO A 22 -4.09 21.64 14.02
C PRO A 22 -3.33 22.64 13.11
N ILE A 23 -3.07 22.24 11.87
CA ILE A 23 -2.41 23.09 10.88
C ILE A 23 -3.36 24.17 10.35
N LYS A 24 -2.80 25.27 9.85
CA LYS A 24 -3.58 26.33 9.19
C LYS A 24 -4.18 25.79 7.88
N LYS A 25 -5.45 26.12 7.59
CA LYS A 25 -6.19 25.67 6.38
C LYS A 25 -5.47 25.88 5.04
N LYS A 26 -4.51 26.82 4.97
CA LYS A 26 -3.72 27.11 3.76
C LYS A 26 -2.75 25.98 3.43
N ASP A 27 -2.14 25.37 4.46
CA ASP A 27 -1.14 24.30 4.30
C ASP A 27 -1.81 22.95 4.05
N GLN A 28 -3.04 22.77 4.53
CA GLN A 28 -3.86 21.57 4.31
C GLN A 28 -4.02 21.24 2.82
N LYS A 29 -4.14 22.25 1.95
CA LYS A 29 -4.24 22.04 0.49
C LYS A 29 -2.98 21.41 -0.10
N VAL A 30 -1.80 21.76 0.41
CA VAL A 30 -0.51 21.22 -0.05
C VAL A 30 -0.39 19.75 0.33
N TYR A 31 -0.72 19.40 1.58
CA TYR A 31 -0.69 18.01 2.04
C TYR A 31 -1.74 17.13 1.35
N VAL A 32 -2.97 17.65 1.14
CA VAL A 32 -4.00 16.94 0.38
C VAL A 32 -3.56 16.74 -1.07
N LYS A 33 -2.90 17.72 -1.68
CA LYS A 33 -2.38 17.60 -3.05
C LYS A 33 -1.25 16.57 -3.13
N ALA A 34 -0.29 16.61 -2.21
CA ALA A 34 0.80 15.64 -2.12
C ALA A 34 0.30 14.21 -1.89
N ALA A 35 -0.70 14.03 -1.02
CA ALA A 35 -1.34 12.73 -0.80
C ALA A 35 -2.09 12.24 -2.05
N LYS A 36 -2.78 13.13 -2.77
CA LYS A 36 -3.43 12.76 -4.04
C LYS A 36 -2.41 12.37 -5.11
N GLU A 37 -1.30 13.09 -5.20
CA GLU A 37 -0.23 12.80 -6.16
C GLU A 37 0.48 11.49 -5.85
N SER A 38 0.75 11.19 -4.57
CA SER A 38 1.36 9.91 -4.17
C SER A 38 0.43 8.70 -4.41
N ILE A 39 -0.89 8.91 -4.36
CA ILE A 39 -1.90 7.88 -4.64
C ILE A 39 -2.18 7.75 -6.15
N SER A 40 -1.81 8.75 -6.96
CA SER A 40 -2.12 8.75 -8.39
C SER A 40 -1.32 7.67 -9.14
N LYS A 41 -2.00 6.58 -9.50
CA LYS A 41 -1.47 5.53 -10.39
C LYS A 41 -1.35 6.10 -11.81
N SER A 42 -0.27 6.82 -12.09
CA SER A 42 -0.16 7.68 -13.28
C SER A 42 0.21 6.94 -14.58
N LYS A 43 0.61 5.66 -14.52
CA LYS A 43 1.06 4.90 -15.70
C LYS A 43 0.31 3.58 -15.85
N ARG A 44 -0.23 3.33 -17.05
CA ARG A 44 -0.84 2.06 -17.45
C ARG A 44 0.24 1.17 -18.06
N ILE A 45 0.24 -0.11 -17.68
CA ILE A 45 1.11 -1.14 -18.25
C ILE A 45 0.23 -2.29 -18.75
N ASN A 46 0.57 -2.86 -19.91
CA ASN A 46 -0.06 -4.07 -20.43
C ASN A 46 0.96 -5.22 -20.30
N ILE A 47 0.58 -6.29 -19.59
CA ILE A 47 1.44 -7.44 -19.34
C ILE A 47 0.74 -8.67 -19.93
N ARG A 48 1.47 -9.46 -20.72
CA ARG A 48 1.01 -10.77 -21.18
C ARG A 48 1.34 -11.82 -20.13
N LEU A 49 0.34 -12.60 -19.74
CA LEU A 49 0.47 -13.72 -18.80
C LEU A 49 0.05 -15.02 -19.49
N THR A 50 0.57 -16.15 -19.03
CA THR A 50 0.01 -17.44 -19.44
C THR A 50 -1.37 -17.63 -18.81
N SER A 51 -2.23 -18.46 -19.42
CA SER A 51 -3.56 -18.74 -18.85
C SER A 51 -3.48 -19.36 -17.45
N LYS A 52 -2.43 -20.16 -17.20
CA LYS A 52 -2.17 -20.78 -15.91
C LYS A 52 -1.83 -19.72 -14.86
N ASP A 53 -0.85 -18.85 -15.15
CA ASP A 53 -0.44 -17.80 -14.20
C ASP A 53 -1.58 -16.83 -13.89
N TYR A 54 -2.38 -16.48 -14.91
CA TYR A 54 -3.54 -15.61 -14.71
C TYR A 54 -4.54 -16.23 -13.74
N HIS A 55 -4.85 -17.51 -13.89
CA HIS A 55 -5.76 -18.22 -13.00
C HIS A 55 -5.20 -18.33 -11.58
N ASP A 56 -3.92 -18.70 -11.43
CA ASP A 56 -3.27 -18.82 -10.13
C ASP A 56 -3.26 -17.49 -9.36
N ILE A 57 -3.07 -16.36 -10.06
CA ILE A 57 -3.16 -15.02 -9.47
C ILE A 57 -4.60 -14.71 -9.02
N GLN A 58 -5.61 -15.08 -9.82
CA GLN A 58 -7.01 -14.88 -9.42
C GLN A 58 -7.36 -15.67 -8.16
N VAL A 59 -6.93 -16.93 -8.07
CA VAL A 59 -7.16 -17.78 -6.89
C VAL A 59 -6.53 -17.15 -5.65
N LYS A 60 -5.25 -16.77 -5.71
CA LYS A 60 -4.57 -16.12 -4.58
C LYS A 60 -5.21 -14.79 -4.17
N ALA A 61 -5.70 -14.02 -5.14
CA ALA A 61 -6.38 -12.76 -4.85
C ALA A 61 -7.69 -12.99 -4.08
N VAL A 62 -8.45 -14.04 -4.46
CA VAL A 62 -9.67 -14.44 -3.75
C VAL A 62 -9.36 -14.92 -2.33
N GLU A 63 -8.29 -15.70 -2.15
CA GLU A 63 -7.83 -16.15 -0.82
C GLU A 63 -7.48 -14.97 0.10
N GLU A 64 -6.83 -13.92 -0.44
CA GLU A 64 -6.52 -12.69 0.30
C GLU A 64 -7.72 -11.73 0.41
N GLY A 65 -8.85 -12.03 -0.25
CA GLY A 65 -10.05 -11.19 -0.24
C GLY A 65 -9.87 -9.85 -0.98
N ILE A 66 -8.92 -9.76 -1.91
CA ILE A 66 -8.61 -8.53 -2.66
C ILE A 66 -8.77 -8.74 -4.17
N PRO A 67 -9.01 -7.68 -4.96
CA PRO A 67 -9.01 -7.79 -6.41
C PRO A 67 -7.64 -8.25 -6.94
N TYR A 68 -7.60 -9.11 -7.97
CA TYR A 68 -6.35 -9.59 -8.58
C TYR A 68 -5.43 -8.46 -9.06
N GLN A 69 -6.00 -7.35 -9.52
CA GLN A 69 -5.25 -6.15 -9.92
C GLN A 69 -4.54 -5.49 -8.72
N THR A 70 -5.18 -5.51 -7.55
CA THR A 70 -4.63 -4.99 -6.30
C THR A 70 -3.51 -5.90 -5.81
N LEU A 71 -3.69 -7.22 -5.90
CA LEU A 71 -2.63 -8.19 -5.60
C LEU A 71 -1.40 -7.96 -6.49
N ILE A 72 -1.60 -7.86 -7.81
CA ILE A 72 -0.50 -7.58 -8.77
C ILE A 72 0.20 -6.26 -8.41
N SER A 73 -0.55 -5.20 -8.11
CA SER A 73 0.01 -3.91 -7.70
C SER A 73 0.84 -4.01 -6.41
N SER A 74 0.34 -4.78 -5.43
CA SER A 74 1.00 -5.03 -4.14
C SER A 74 2.32 -5.78 -4.32
N ILE A 75 2.33 -6.80 -5.18
CA ILE A 75 3.53 -7.57 -5.51
C ILE A 75 4.60 -6.67 -6.14
N ILE A 76 4.24 -5.84 -7.12
CA ILE A 76 5.18 -4.89 -7.75
C ILE A 76 5.77 -3.93 -6.72
N HIS A 77 4.95 -3.41 -5.81
CA HIS A 77 5.39 -2.50 -4.75
C HIS A 77 6.36 -3.17 -3.78
N LYS A 78 6.00 -4.37 -3.28
CA LYS A 78 6.84 -5.17 -2.39
C LYS A 78 8.17 -5.58 -3.06
N TYR A 79 8.14 -5.89 -4.35
CA TYR A 79 9.34 -6.19 -5.13
C TYR A 79 10.27 -4.97 -5.24
N ASN A 80 9.73 -3.79 -5.57
CA ASN A 80 10.50 -2.55 -5.66
C ASN A 80 11.11 -2.12 -4.32
N LYS A 81 10.44 -2.43 -3.20
CA LYS A 81 10.96 -2.18 -1.85
C LYS A 81 12.00 -3.20 -1.37
N GLY A 82 12.22 -4.29 -2.12
CA GLY A 82 13.12 -5.38 -1.73
C GLY A 82 12.57 -6.31 -0.65
N GLU A 83 11.29 -6.17 -0.28
CA GLU A 83 10.60 -7.04 0.69
C GLU A 83 10.24 -8.41 0.08
N LEU A 84 10.17 -8.48 -1.26
CA LEU A 84 9.99 -9.72 -2.01
C LEU A 84 11.36 -10.22 -2.50
N LYS A 85 11.94 -11.17 -1.77
CA LYS A 85 13.12 -11.91 -2.26
C LYS A 85 12.66 -13.03 -3.18
N SER A 86 13.14 -13.04 -4.42
CA SER A 86 13.06 -14.26 -5.22
C SER A 86 13.86 -15.34 -4.48
N LYS A 87 13.26 -16.50 -4.24
CA LYS A 87 14.04 -17.69 -3.91
C LYS A 87 14.82 -18.03 -5.17
N GLN A 88 16.00 -17.44 -5.32
CA GLN A 88 16.98 -17.91 -6.30
C GLN A 88 17.30 -19.35 -5.90
N THR A 89 16.92 -20.27 -6.78
CA THR A 89 17.39 -21.66 -6.74
C THR A 89 18.58 -21.75 -7.66
#